data_AF-A0A2D5P820-F1
#
_entry.id   AF-A0A2D5P820-F1
#
_cell.length_a   1.000
_cell.length_b   1.000
_cell.length_c   1.000
_cell.angle_alpha   90.00
_cell.angle_beta   90.00
_cell.angle_gamma   90.00
#
_symmetry.space_group_name_H-M   'P 1'
#
loop_
_entity.id
_entity.type
_entity.pdbx_description
1 polymer ?
#
loop_
_entity_poly.entity_id
_entity_poly.type
_entity_poly.pdbx_seq_one_letter_code
_entity_poly.pdbx_strand_id
1 'polypeptide(L)' 'MNLNEFGKELQKHRKEQKISQTKLCEDLNISRATLSSLENGRGEIGFRKILQIIDYLGYEFSLKEKSLFPTLEDLRDE' A
#
# COMPACT_ATOMS: atom_id res chain seq x y z
N MET A 1 -11.87 0.11 -3.68
CA MET A 1 -10.67 -0.44 -3.01
C MET A 1 -10.98 -0.82 -1.57
N ASN A 2 -10.77 -2.09 -1.22
CA ASN A 2 -10.76 -2.61 0.14
C ASN A 2 -9.30 -2.79 0.66
N LEU A 3 -9.13 -3.16 1.93
CA LEU A 3 -7.81 -3.30 2.56
C LEU A 3 -6.91 -4.37 1.89
N ASN A 4 -7.51 -5.46 1.37
CA ASN A 4 -6.75 -6.51 0.70
C ASN A 4 -6.24 -6.03 -0.67
N GLU A 5 -7.10 -5.38 -1.46
CA GLU A 5 -6.73 -4.74 -2.73
C GLU A 5 -5.60 -3.73 -2.52
N PHE A 6 -5.76 -2.83 -1.54
CA PHE A 6 -4.74 -1.85 -1.18
C PHE A 6 -3.41 -2.50 -0.74
N GLY A 7 -3.47 -3.53 0.10
CA GLY A 7 -2.29 -4.27 0.54
C GLY A 7 -1.54 -4.94 -0.62
N LYS A 8 -2.27 -5.51 -1.58
CA LYS A 8 -1.68 -6.12 -2.79
C LYS A 8 -1.05 -5.08 -3.70
N GLU A 9 -1.65 -3.92 -3.84
CA GLU A 9 -1.10 -2.81 -4.62
C GLU A 9 0.21 -2.29 -4.00
N LEU A 10 0.25 -2.06 -2.68
CA LEU A 10 1.49 -1.72 -1.98
C LEU A 10 2.58 -2.79 -2.18
N GLN A 11 2.21 -4.07 -2.10
CA GLN A 11 3.14 -5.17 -2.35
C GLN A 11 3.68 -5.13 -3.79
N LYS A 12 2.83 -4.85 -4.77
CA LYS A 12 3.20 -4.73 -6.18
C LYS A 12 4.23 -3.62 -6.35
N HIS A 13 3.94 -2.40 -5.87
CA HIS A 13 4.87 -1.27 -5.96
C HIS A 13 6.20 -1.52 -5.25
N ARG A 14 6.19 -2.13 -4.07
CA ARG A 14 7.44 -2.54 -3.40
C ARG A 14 8.28 -3.49 -4.28
N LYS A 15 7.63 -4.48 -4.91
CA LYS A 15 8.32 -5.45 -5.78
C LYS A 15 8.82 -4.82 -7.08
N GLU A 16 8.07 -3.90 -7.68
CA GLU A 16 8.50 -3.14 -8.87
C GLU A 16 9.79 -2.36 -8.60
N GLN A 17 9.92 -1.81 -7.39
CA GLN A 17 11.14 -1.13 -6.92
C GLN A 17 12.24 -2.10 -6.43
N LYS A 18 12.01 -3.42 -6.50
CA LYS A 18 12.94 -4.47 -6.03
C LYS A 18 13.30 -4.38 -4.54
N ILE A 19 12.44 -3.78 -3.73
CA ILE A 19 12.64 -3.65 -2.29
C ILE A 19 12.14 -4.92 -1.60
N SER A 20 12.92 -5.51 -0.69
CA SER A 20 12.45 -6.66 0.11
C SER A 20 11.61 -6.20 1.30
N GLN A 21 10.76 -7.07 1.83
CA GLN A 21 10.02 -6.77 3.06
C GLN A 21 10.96 -6.44 4.23
N THR A 22 12.07 -7.19 4.34
CA THR A 22 13.09 -6.98 5.38
C THR A 22 13.70 -5.59 5.27
N LYS A 23 14.11 -5.17 4.06
CA LYS A 23 14.73 -3.86 3.84
C LYS A 23 13.79 -2.72 4.22
N LEU A 24 12.54 -2.77 3.76
CA LEU A 24 11.53 -1.77 4.11
C LEU A 24 11.28 -1.73 5.63
N CYS A 25 11.19 -2.90 6.27
CA CYS A 25 10.98 -2.99 7.71
C CYS A 25 12.14 -2.40 8.53
N GLU A 26 13.38 -2.64 8.09
CA GLU A 26 14.59 -2.06 8.70
C GLU A 26 14.59 -0.54 8.56
N ASP A 27 14.30 -0.02 7.37
CA ASP A 27 14.33 1.42 7.10
C ASP A 27 13.23 2.20 7.85
N LEU A 28 12.05 1.60 8.00
CA LEU A 28 10.91 2.22 8.67
C LEU A 28 10.76 1.84 10.14
N ASN A 29 11.65 1.00 10.67
CA ASN A 29 11.57 0.45 12.01
C ASN A 29 10.18 -0.15 12.32
N ILE A 30 9.66 -0.96 11.40
CA ILE A 30 8.38 -1.69 11.55
C ILE A 30 8.64 -3.19 11.56
N SER A 31 7.77 -3.96 12.24
CA SER A 31 7.93 -5.42 12.24
C SER A 31 7.57 -6.03 10.88
N ARG A 32 8.29 -7.08 10.48
CA ARG A 32 7.96 -7.86 9.27
C ARG A 32 6.56 -8.44 9.32
N ALA A 33 6.08 -8.82 10.50
CA ALA A 33 4.71 -9.29 10.70
C ALA A 33 3.69 -8.19 10.38
N THR A 34 3.95 -6.94 10.79
CA THR A 34 3.11 -5.79 10.46
C THR A 34 3.05 -5.55 8.95
N LEU A 35 4.20 -5.51 8.27
CA LEU A 35 4.21 -5.32 6.81
C LEU A 35 3.52 -6.48 6.07
N SER A 36 3.76 -7.72 6.51
CA SER A 36 3.11 -8.90 5.93
C SER A 36 1.60 -8.89 6.13
N SER A 37 1.13 -8.49 7.32
CA SER A 37 -0.29 -8.30 7.61
C SER A 37 -0.90 -7.25 6.68
N LEU A 38 -0.23 -6.10 6.48
CA LEU A 38 -0.67 -5.06 5.53
C LEU A 38 -0.81 -5.60 4.11
N GLU A 39 0.27 -6.20 3.58
CA GLU A 39 0.34 -6.69 2.19
C GLU A 39 -0.63 -7.83 1.88
N ASN A 40 -1.20 -8.44 2.92
CA ASN A 40 -2.21 -9.50 2.80
C ASN A 40 -3.60 -9.06 3.29
N GLY A 41 -3.79 -7.77 3.58
CA GLY A 41 -5.07 -7.20 3.99
C GLY A 41 -5.58 -7.69 5.35
N ARG A 42 -4.68 -8.06 6.27
CA ARG A 42 -5.02 -8.64 7.57
C ARG A 42 -4.62 -7.71 8.71
N GLY A 43 -5.37 -7.82 9.81
CA GLY A 43 -5.05 -7.16 11.08
C GLY A 43 -5.20 -5.64 11.02
N GLU A 44 -5.03 -5.03 12.19
CA GLU A 44 -5.10 -3.58 12.33
C GLU A 44 -3.70 -2.97 12.25
N ILE A 45 -3.54 -1.97 11.40
CA ILE A 45 -2.31 -1.21 11.25
C ILE A 45 -2.63 0.25 11.46
N GLY A 46 -1.87 0.88 12.35
CA GLY A 46 -2.02 2.31 12.61
C GLY A 46 -1.78 3.10 11.33
N PHE A 47 -2.70 4.03 11.04
CA PHE A 47 -2.68 4.85 9.84
C PHE A 47 -1.33 5.54 9.57
N ARG A 48 -0.63 5.98 10.63
CA ARG A 48 0.71 6.58 10.53
C ARG A 48 1.73 5.67 9.84
N LYS A 49 1.70 4.35 10.10
CA LYS A 49 2.60 3.38 9.46
C LYS A 49 2.26 3.23 7.98
N ILE A 50 0.97 3.28 7.63
CA ILE A 50 0.53 3.24 6.23
C ILE A 50 1.10 4.44 5.48
N LEU A 51 0.97 5.65 6.04
CA LEU A 51 1.53 6.86 5.43
C LEU A 51 3.05 6.77 5.26
N GLN A 52 3.78 6.26 6.25
CA GLN A 52 5.23 6.07 6.14
C GLN A 52 5.62 5.09 5.03
N ILE A 53 4.85 4.02 4.83
CA ILE A 53 5.10 3.03 3.77
C ILE A 53 4.82 3.65 2.39
N ILE A 54 3.71 4.38 2.25
CA ILE A 54 3.36 5.11 1.03
C ILE A 54 4.47 6.09 0.65
N ASP A 55 4.90 6.92 1.60
CA ASP A 55 5.96 7.92 1.43
C ASP A 55 7.31 7.27 1.07
N TYR A 56 7.69 6.20 1.77
CA TYR A 56 8.90 5.44 1.49
C TYR A 56 8.94 4.84 0.08
N LEU A 57 7.79 4.43 -0.44
CA LEU A 57 7.65 3.93 -1.82
C LEU A 57 7.55 5.07 -2.85
N GLY A 58 7.63 6.33 -2.45
CA GLY A 58 7.58 7.49 -3.35
C GLY A 58 6.17 7.85 -3.83
N TYR A 59 5.14 7.43 -3.08
CA TYR A 59 3.74 7.80 -3.34
C TYR A 59 3.26 8.81 -2.31
N GLU A 60 2.13 9.46 -2.60
CA GLU A 60 1.43 10.32 -1.66
C GLU A 60 0.01 9.79 -1.41
N PHE A 61 -0.51 10.04 -0.21
CA PHE A 61 -1.90 9.75 0.12
C PHE A 61 -2.76 10.98 -0.14
N SER A 62 -3.78 10.85 -0.98
CA SER A 62 -4.73 11.92 -1.28
C SER A 62 -6.17 11.45 -1.10
N LEU A 63 -7.06 12.41 -0.79
CA LEU A 63 -8.50 12.17 -0.77
C LEU A 63 -9.09 12.58 -2.11
N LYS A 64 -9.93 11.72 -2.67
CA LYS A 64 -10.68 11.98 -3.90
C LYS A 64 -12.17 11.88 -3.60
N GLU A 65 -12.97 12.76 -4.20
CA GLU A 65 -14.42 12.66 -4.14
C GLU A 65 -14.89 11.32 -4.73
N LYS A 66 -15.90 10.71 -4.10
CA LYS A 66 -16.47 9.46 -4.58
C LYS A 66 -17.26 9.75 -5.86
N SER A 67 -16.81 9.21 -6.98
CA SER A 67 -17.53 9.27 -8.26
C SER A 67 -18.53 8.11 -8.39
N LEU A 68 -19.68 8.38 -8.99
CA LEU A 68 -20.67 7.36 -9.38
C LEU A 68 -20.25 6.59 -10.64
N PHE A 69 -19.36 7.18 -11.44
CA PHE A 69 -18.88 6.62 -12.69
C PHE A 69 -17.38 6.30 -12.61
N PRO A 70 -16.95 5.16 -13.16
CA PRO A 70 -15.52 4.83 -13.26
C PRO A 70 -14.81 5.88 -14.11
N THR A 71 -13.54 6.13 -13.81
CA THR A 71 -12.67 6.94 -14.65
C THR A 71 -12.20 6.14 -15.87
N LEU A 72 -11.65 6.81 -16.88
CA LEU A 72 -11.12 6.15 -18.06
C LEU A 72 -9.98 5.18 -17.70
N GLU A 73 -9.14 5.55 -16.73
CA GLU A 73 -8.10 4.70 -16.17
C GLU A 73 -8.67 3.43 -15.52
N ASP A 74 -9.75 3.55 -14.73
CA ASP A 74 -10.38 2.38 -14.07
C ASP A 74 -10.86 1.34 -15.09
N LEU A 75 -11.29 1.77 -16.28
CA LEU A 75 -11.77 0.90 -17.36
C LEU A 75 -10.65 0.21 -18.16
N ARG A 76 -9.39 0.62 -17.97
CA ARG A 76 -8.25 0.12 -18.75
C ARG A 76 -7.57 -1.09 -18.11
N ASP A 77 -7.75 -1.27 -16.81
CA ASP A 77 -7.16 -2.33 -15.99
C ASP A 77 -8.12 -3.52 -15.73
N GLU A 78 -9.33 -3.50 -16.33
CA GLU A 78 -10.26 -4.65 -16.44
C GLU A 78 -10.01 -5.49 -17.71
#